data_AF-A0A370SR45-F1
#
_entry.id   AF-A0A370SR45-F1
#
_cell.length_a   1.000
_cell.length_b   1.000
_cell.length_c   1.000
_cell.angle_alpha   90.00
_cell.angle_beta   90.00
_cell.angle_gamma   90.00
#
_symmetry.space_group_name_H-M   'P 1'
#
loop_
_entity.id
_entity.type
_entity.pdbx_description
1 polymer ?
#
loop_
_entity_poly.entity_id
_entity_poly.type
_entity_poly.pdbx_seq_one_letter_code
_entity_poly.pdbx_strand_id
1 'polypeptide(L)'
;MRPDHARLSFLTLNQTLENLRTMTKLAMTEEDLLSQCEQGHCTAYIRLSGVQGLTQVSGEPGDEPESVWAAGVQTILNVQPVRVARSGVPVSLRLAGPVFRDIDDSFDELTRVWDALVDLKNGDLAFKPADVAALAETINGVIPEDYDLKGKEKATASAIIAILVHMSNLDVTKPYAAYESMKTAAALARVAMPSSGTIKKFFDLAAEQIVPAPAK
;
A
#
# COMPACT_ATOMS: atom_id res chain seq x y z
N MET A 1 -11.62 -29.92 -9.59
CA MET A 1 -10.65 -29.04 -8.90
C MET A 1 -11.41 -28.14 -7.95
N ARG A 2 -11.13 -28.16 -6.65
CA ARG A 2 -11.89 -27.38 -5.64
C ARG A 2 -11.43 -25.90 -5.64
N PRO A 3 -12.33 -24.93 -5.38
CA PRO A 3 -12.04 -23.49 -5.46
C PRO A 3 -11.24 -22.91 -4.29
N ASP A 4 -10.85 -23.70 -3.30
CA ASP A 4 -10.37 -23.19 -2.00
C ASP A 4 -8.83 -23.01 -1.90
N HIS A 5 -8.06 -23.29 -2.95
CA HIS A 5 -6.61 -23.08 -2.97
C HIS A 5 -6.18 -21.67 -3.42
N ALA A 6 -7.12 -20.76 -3.71
CA ALA A 6 -6.84 -19.37 -4.04
C ALA A 6 -6.50 -18.48 -2.81
N ARG A 7 -6.45 -19.05 -1.60
CA ARG A 7 -6.11 -18.33 -0.37
C ARG A 7 -4.58 -18.24 -0.19
N LEU A 8 -4.02 -17.13 -0.70
CA LEU A 8 -2.81 -16.43 -0.22
C LEU A 8 -1.44 -17.12 -0.43
N SER A 9 -1.00 -17.31 -1.67
CA SER A 9 0.43 -17.44 -1.95
C SER A 9 1.11 -16.08 -1.81
N PHE A 10 1.77 -15.84 -0.67
CA PHE A 10 2.68 -14.70 -0.55
C PHE A 10 3.78 -14.81 -1.61
N LEU A 11 4.15 -13.66 -2.19
CA LEU A 11 5.25 -13.52 -3.13
C LEU A 11 6.54 -13.31 -2.35
N THR A 12 7.62 -13.94 -2.79
CA THR A 12 8.97 -13.62 -2.29
C THR A 12 9.39 -12.23 -2.75
N LEU A 13 10.47 -11.69 -2.17
CA LEU A 13 11.06 -10.43 -2.62
C LEU A 13 11.33 -10.41 -4.14
N ASN A 14 12.02 -11.43 -4.67
CA ASN A 14 12.34 -11.50 -6.09
C ASN A 14 11.09 -11.55 -6.98
N GLN A 15 10.09 -12.36 -6.61
CA GLN A 15 8.82 -12.44 -7.32
C GLN A 15 8.06 -11.10 -7.28
N THR A 16 8.16 -10.38 -6.17
CA THR A 16 7.54 -9.06 -6.00
C THR A 16 8.18 -8.04 -6.93
N LEU A 17 9.52 -7.98 -6.96
CA LEU A 17 10.26 -7.08 -7.85
C LEU A 17 9.99 -7.39 -9.34
N GLU A 18 9.93 -8.66 -9.72
CA GLU A 18 9.59 -9.08 -11.09
C GLU A 18 8.16 -8.69 -11.49
N ASN A 19 7.19 -8.88 -10.58
CA ASN A 19 5.80 -8.48 -10.82
C ASN A 19 5.68 -6.96 -10.96
N LEU A 20 6.27 -6.19 -10.03
CA LEU A 20 6.27 -4.73 -10.09
C LEU A 20 6.92 -4.22 -11.37
N ARG A 21 8.06 -4.80 -11.78
CA ARG A 21 8.71 -4.45 -13.05
C ARG A 21 7.81 -4.73 -14.25
N THR A 22 7.08 -5.83 -14.23
CA THR A 22 6.17 -6.21 -15.32
C THR A 22 4.98 -5.25 -15.41
N MET A 23 4.42 -4.84 -14.26
CA MET A 23 3.24 -3.99 -14.15
C MET A 23 3.54 -2.50 -14.37
N THR A 24 4.66 -2.00 -13.86
CA THR A 24 5.02 -0.56 -13.91
C THR A 24 5.96 -0.22 -15.06
N LYS A 25 6.60 -1.24 -15.68
CA LYS A 25 7.71 -1.08 -16.64
C LYS A 25 8.94 -0.35 -16.10
N LEU A 26 8.99 -0.10 -14.79
CA LEU A 26 10.13 0.48 -14.09
C LEU A 26 10.96 -0.62 -13.44
N ALA A 27 12.28 -0.48 -13.50
CA ALA A 27 13.16 -1.32 -12.70
C ALA A 27 13.12 -0.80 -11.26
N MET A 28 12.84 -1.69 -10.32
CA MET A 28 12.77 -1.38 -8.90
C MET A 28 13.77 -2.25 -8.17
N THR A 29 14.53 -1.66 -7.26
CA THR A 29 15.44 -2.38 -6.38
C THR A 29 14.73 -2.81 -5.10
N GLU A 30 15.36 -3.70 -4.33
CA GLU A 30 14.88 -4.03 -2.98
C GLU A 30 14.80 -2.79 -2.08
N GLU A 31 15.78 -1.89 -2.16
CA GLU A 31 15.79 -0.66 -1.38
C GLU A 31 14.60 0.26 -1.72
N ASP A 32 14.26 0.38 -3.00
CA ASP A 32 13.11 1.15 -3.44
C ASP A 32 11.81 0.57 -2.87
N LEU A 33 11.63 -0.76 -2.94
CA LEU A 33 10.46 -1.44 -2.40
C LEU A 33 10.34 -1.25 -0.88
N LEU A 34 11.43 -1.43 -0.14
CA LEU A 34 11.42 -1.25 1.32
C LEU A 34 11.15 0.21 1.70
N SER A 35 11.64 1.18 0.91
CA SER A 35 11.32 2.60 1.07
C SER A 35 9.83 2.90 0.85
N GLN A 36 9.20 2.26 -0.14
CA GLN A 36 7.75 2.38 -0.35
C GLN A 36 6.94 1.77 0.79
N CYS A 37 7.37 0.65 1.35
CA CYS A 37 6.69 0.04 2.50
C CYS A 37 6.84 0.89 3.76
N GLU A 38 8.00 1.52 3.96
CA GLU A 38 8.21 2.48 5.05
C GLU A 38 7.29 3.70 4.93
N GLN A 39 7.00 4.16 3.71
CA GLN A 39 6.05 5.24 3.45
C GLN A 39 4.58 4.80 3.57
N GLY A 40 4.32 3.53 3.88
CA GLY A 40 2.97 2.97 4.05
C GLY A 40 2.29 2.57 2.74
N HIS A 41 3.00 2.58 1.61
CA HIS A 41 2.46 2.18 0.31
C HIS A 41 2.46 0.66 0.10
N CYS A 42 3.15 -0.09 0.95
CA CYS A 42 3.09 -1.55 0.98
C CYS A 42 3.31 -2.10 2.39
N THR A 43 2.94 -3.36 2.58
CA THR A 43 3.18 -4.08 3.83
C THR A 43 4.14 -5.23 3.59
N ALA A 44 5.23 -5.27 4.36
CA ALA A 44 6.17 -6.37 4.36
C ALA A 44 5.77 -7.41 5.41
N TYR A 45 5.86 -8.68 5.04
CA TYR A 45 5.60 -9.81 5.92
C TYR A 45 6.85 -10.67 6.03
N ILE A 46 6.93 -11.47 7.08
CA ILE A 46 8.01 -12.42 7.30
C ILE A 46 7.42 -13.73 7.80
N ARG A 47 7.89 -14.85 7.26
CA ARG A 47 7.53 -16.17 7.78
C ARG A 47 8.54 -16.54 8.86
N LEU A 48 8.08 -16.71 10.09
CA LEU A 48 8.92 -17.09 11.22
C LEU A 48 8.49 -18.45 11.76
N SER A 49 9.46 -19.21 12.24
CA SER A 49 9.25 -20.50 12.90
C SER A 49 10.23 -20.62 14.06
N GLY A 50 9.73 -20.90 15.26
CA GLY A 50 10.57 -21.08 16.45
C GLY A 50 11.31 -19.81 16.90
N VAL A 51 10.78 -18.63 16.57
CA VAL A 51 11.31 -17.36 17.08
C VAL A 51 10.51 -16.96 18.32
N GLN A 52 11.22 -16.72 19.41
CA GLN A 52 10.64 -16.21 20.65
C GLN A 52 10.77 -14.68 20.72
N GLY A 53 9.82 -14.04 21.38
CA GLY A 53 9.88 -12.61 21.68
C GLY A 53 8.96 -12.24 22.83
N LEU A 54 8.71 -10.93 22.97
CA LEU A 54 7.91 -10.36 24.05
C LEU A 54 6.76 -9.54 23.49
N THR A 55 5.55 -9.70 24.03
CA THR A 55 4.41 -8.86 23.66
C THR A 55 4.58 -7.43 24.15
N GLN A 56 3.89 -6.50 23.52
CA GLN A 56 3.77 -5.15 24.08
C GLN A 56 2.72 -5.11 25.19
N VAL A 57 3.01 -4.34 26.23
CA VAL A 57 2.06 -4.06 27.32
C VAL A 57 0.93 -3.16 26.83
N SER A 58 -0.31 -3.47 27.21
CA SER A 58 -1.50 -2.69 26.87
C SER A 58 -1.54 -1.31 27.54
N GLY A 59 -0.67 -1.08 28.52
CA GLY A 59 -0.59 0.15 29.28
C GLY A 59 -1.45 0.17 30.54
N GLU A 60 -2.09 -0.95 30.91
CA GLU A 60 -2.80 -1.05 32.18
C GLU A 60 -1.80 -1.24 33.35
N PRO A 61 -2.07 -0.65 34.53
CA PRO A 61 -1.21 -0.83 35.70
C PRO A 61 -1.16 -2.31 36.11
N GLY A 62 0.01 -2.94 35.96
CA GLY A 62 0.21 -4.37 36.27
C GLY A 62 0.39 -5.27 35.05
N ASP A 63 0.28 -4.73 33.83
CA ASP A 63 0.61 -5.48 32.62
C ASP A 63 2.13 -5.68 32.49
N GLU A 64 2.54 -6.94 32.36
CA GLU A 64 3.92 -7.32 32.04
C GLU A 64 4.00 -7.89 30.62
N PRO A 65 5.11 -7.70 29.89
CA PRO A 65 5.33 -8.35 28.60
C PRO A 65 5.22 -9.88 28.72
N GLU A 66 4.36 -10.51 27.92
CA GLU A 66 4.23 -11.96 27.86
C GLU A 66 5.30 -12.53 26.92
N SER A 67 5.93 -13.65 27.29
CA SER A 67 6.78 -14.39 26.34
C SER A 67 5.94 -15.20 25.37
N VAL A 68 6.25 -15.03 24.09
CA VAL A 68 5.48 -15.63 22.99
C VAL A 68 6.39 -16.20 21.91
N TRP A 69 5.88 -17.19 21.20
CA TRP A 69 6.53 -17.86 20.08
C TRP A 69 5.78 -17.57 18.78
N ALA A 70 6.52 -17.22 17.73
CA ALA A 70 5.96 -16.92 16.42
C ALA A 70 5.22 -18.13 15.83
N ALA A 71 4.03 -17.88 15.28
CA ALA A 71 3.28 -18.85 14.49
C ALA A 71 3.03 -18.29 13.09
N GLY A 72 3.51 -18.99 12.06
CA GLY A 72 3.19 -18.65 10.66
C GLY A 72 3.76 -17.31 10.17
N VAL A 73 2.92 -16.54 9.47
CA VAL A 73 3.32 -15.28 8.82
C VAL A 73 3.04 -14.10 9.72
N GLN A 74 4.07 -13.28 9.94
CA GLN A 74 4.02 -12.07 10.74
C GLN A 74 4.07 -10.85 9.84
N THR A 75 3.34 -9.81 10.23
CA THR A 75 3.43 -8.48 9.61
C THR A 75 4.58 -7.72 10.24
N ILE A 76 5.46 -7.11 9.44
CA ILE A 76 6.55 -6.26 9.94
C ILE A 76 6.02 -4.84 10.10
N LEU A 77 5.99 -4.33 11.34
CA LEU A 77 5.52 -2.98 11.63
C LEU A 77 6.60 -1.90 11.49
N ASN A 78 7.87 -2.28 11.53
CA ASN A 78 9.01 -1.39 11.36
C ASN A 78 9.99 -1.94 10.32
N VAL A 79 9.99 -1.35 9.13
CA VAL A 79 10.84 -1.82 8.00
C VAL A 79 12.29 -1.34 8.11
N GLN A 80 12.56 -0.27 8.86
CA GLN A 80 13.90 0.31 9.01
C GLN A 80 14.99 -0.70 9.44
N PRO A 81 14.79 -1.53 10.48
CA PRO A 81 15.77 -2.55 10.86
C PRO A 81 16.03 -3.60 9.77
N VAL A 82 15.06 -3.87 8.90
CA VAL A 82 15.21 -4.77 7.75
C VAL A 82 16.18 -4.17 6.72
N ARG A 83 16.07 -2.87 6.44
CA ARG A 83 16.93 -2.17 5.46
C ARG A 83 18.40 -2.15 5.84
N VAL A 84 18.70 -2.03 7.14
CA VAL A 84 20.08 -1.94 7.65
C VAL A 84 20.64 -3.29 8.10
N ALA A 85 19.86 -4.36 7.96
CA ALA A 85 20.26 -5.68 8.40
C ALA A 85 21.51 -6.17 7.66
N ARG A 86 22.38 -6.84 8.40
CA ARG A 86 23.60 -7.45 7.86
C ARG A 86 23.51 -8.95 8.07
N SER A 87 24.04 -9.71 7.12
CA SER A 87 24.08 -11.17 7.22
C SER A 87 24.73 -11.62 8.53
N GLY A 88 24.02 -12.46 9.29
CA GLY A 88 24.48 -12.99 10.58
C GLY A 88 24.37 -12.03 11.76
N VAL A 89 23.71 -10.88 11.59
CA VAL A 89 23.43 -9.93 12.68
C VAL A 89 21.92 -9.86 12.90
N PRO A 90 21.40 -10.42 14.01
CA PRO A 90 19.99 -10.31 14.35
C PRO A 90 19.55 -8.85 14.49
N VAL A 91 18.36 -8.54 13.98
CA VAL A 91 17.74 -7.23 14.10
C VAL A 91 16.48 -7.31 14.94
N SER A 92 16.21 -6.24 15.70
CA SER A 92 14.97 -6.13 16.47
C SER A 92 13.83 -5.72 15.56
N LEU A 93 12.82 -6.57 15.43
CA LEU A 93 11.61 -6.33 14.66
C LEU A 93 10.40 -6.24 15.59
N ARG A 94 9.56 -5.26 15.30
CA ARG A 94 8.22 -5.14 15.84
C ARG A 94 7.26 -5.81 14.87
N LEU A 95 6.58 -6.83 15.35
CA LEU A 95 5.80 -7.76 14.56
C LEU A 95 4.34 -7.74 15.01
N ALA A 96 3.44 -8.06 14.09
CA ALA A 96 2.03 -8.31 14.38
C ALA A 96 1.54 -9.56 13.67
N GLY A 97 0.97 -10.49 14.42
CA GLY A 97 0.50 -11.74 13.84
C GLY A 97 0.21 -12.83 14.88
N PRO A 98 0.00 -14.06 14.41
CA PRO A 98 -0.31 -15.18 15.27
C PRO A 98 0.90 -15.62 16.09
N VAL A 99 0.69 -15.90 17.38
CA VAL A 99 1.71 -16.36 18.33
C VAL A 99 1.12 -17.40 19.29
N PHE A 100 1.98 -18.25 19.84
CA PHE A 100 1.67 -19.12 20.97
C PHE A 100 2.27 -18.55 22.25
N ARG A 101 1.57 -18.69 23.38
CA ARG A 101 2.09 -18.33 24.70
C ARG A 101 3.05 -19.40 25.21
N ASP A 102 4.06 -18.97 25.95
CA ASP A 102 5.07 -19.87 26.54
C ASP A 102 4.57 -20.55 27.84
N ILE A 103 3.55 -19.99 28.50
CA ILE A 103 3.21 -20.30 29.90
C ILE A 103 2.09 -21.33 30.03
N ASP A 104 1.19 -21.41 29.06
CA ASP A 104 0.13 -22.41 29.05
C ASP A 104 0.47 -23.46 28.01
N ASP A 105 0.49 -24.75 28.38
CA ASP A 105 0.49 -25.90 27.45
C ASP A 105 -0.73 -25.91 26.48
N SER A 106 -1.55 -24.84 26.50
CA SER A 106 -2.54 -24.53 25.48
C SER A 106 -1.85 -24.06 24.21
N PHE A 107 -2.04 -24.79 23.12
CA PHE A 107 -1.68 -24.35 21.76
C PHE A 107 -2.67 -23.29 21.21
N ASP A 108 -3.12 -22.38 22.08
CA ASP A 108 -4.07 -21.34 21.72
C ASP A 108 -3.34 -20.27 20.89
N GLU A 109 -3.67 -20.22 19.60
CA GLU A 109 -3.15 -19.21 18.67
C GLU A 109 -3.80 -17.86 18.95
N LEU A 110 -2.98 -16.86 19.28
CA LEU A 110 -3.42 -15.50 19.57
C LEU A 110 -2.79 -14.53 18.58
N THR A 111 -3.52 -13.49 18.18
CA THR A 111 -2.90 -12.38 17.46
C THR A 111 -2.36 -11.35 18.44
N ARG A 112 -1.07 -11.00 18.34
CA ARG A 112 -0.39 -10.04 19.21
C ARG A 112 0.50 -9.11 18.42
N VAL A 113 0.77 -7.94 19.01
CA VAL A 113 1.91 -7.09 18.65
C VAL A 113 3.05 -7.43 19.61
N TRP A 114 4.22 -7.71 19.06
CA TRP A 114 5.34 -8.25 19.83
C TRP A 114 6.68 -7.86 19.21
N ASP A 115 7.74 -7.87 20.01
CA ASP A 115 9.10 -7.53 19.60
C ASP A 115 9.99 -8.77 19.65
N ALA A 116 10.83 -8.95 18.63
CA ALA A 116 11.66 -10.15 18.46
C ALA A 116 13.02 -9.82 17.85
N LEU A 117 14.05 -10.58 18.25
CA LEU A 117 15.34 -10.58 17.57
C LEU A 117 15.32 -11.63 16.45
N VAL A 118 15.47 -11.18 15.20
CA VAL A 118 15.38 -12.03 14.02
C VAL A 118 16.67 -11.93 13.21
N ASP A 119 17.32 -13.07 12.96
CA ASP A 119 18.32 -13.16 11.91
C ASP A 119 17.60 -13.31 10.57
N LEU A 120 17.63 -12.26 9.75
CA LEU A 120 16.96 -12.23 8.45
C LEU A 120 17.53 -13.25 7.46
N LYS A 121 18.67 -13.88 7.74
CA LYS A 121 19.14 -15.04 6.98
C LYS A 121 18.14 -16.21 7.01
N ASN A 122 17.28 -16.26 8.03
CA ASN A 122 16.23 -17.25 8.20
C ASN A 122 14.83 -16.76 7.82
N GLY A 123 14.69 -15.50 7.38
CA GLY A 123 13.41 -14.87 7.13
C GLY A 123 13.24 -14.44 5.68
N ASP A 124 12.48 -15.21 4.89
CA ASP A 124 12.06 -14.78 3.57
C ASP A 124 11.01 -13.67 3.70
N LEU A 125 11.35 -12.46 3.23
CA LEU A 125 10.37 -11.40 3.06
C LEU A 125 9.27 -11.87 2.10
N ALA A 126 8.05 -11.62 2.53
CA ALA A 126 6.84 -12.05 1.89
C ALA A 126 5.93 -10.85 1.64
N PHE A 127 5.27 -10.81 0.49
CA PHE A 127 4.36 -9.73 0.10
C PHE A 127 3.06 -10.32 -0.43
N LYS A 128 1.92 -9.71 -0.11
CA LYS A 128 0.64 -10.16 -0.68
C LYS A 128 0.53 -9.65 -2.12
N PRO A 129 0.08 -10.48 -3.09
CA PRO A 129 -0.16 -10.03 -4.46
C PRO A 129 -1.05 -8.79 -4.57
N ALA A 130 -2.06 -8.66 -3.69
CA ALA A 130 -2.96 -7.50 -3.66
C ALA A 130 -2.23 -6.21 -3.27
N ASP A 131 -1.39 -6.25 -2.23
CA ASP A 131 -0.59 -5.11 -1.78
C ASP A 131 0.40 -4.68 -2.88
N VAL A 132 0.98 -5.65 -3.59
CA VAL A 132 1.88 -5.40 -4.73
C VAL A 132 1.14 -4.75 -5.91
N ALA A 133 -0.09 -5.18 -6.20
CA ALA A 133 -0.89 -4.57 -7.25
C ALA A 133 -1.29 -3.12 -6.90
N ALA A 134 -1.69 -2.86 -5.65
CA ALA A 134 -1.99 -1.51 -5.17
C ALA A 134 -0.77 -0.58 -5.21
N LEU A 135 0.41 -1.10 -4.87
CA LEU A 135 1.66 -0.36 -5.01
C LEU A 135 1.95 -0.03 -6.49
N ALA A 136 1.75 -0.99 -7.40
CA ALA A 136 1.93 -0.76 -8.83
C ALA A 136 0.99 0.33 -9.37
N GLU A 137 -0.27 0.36 -8.92
CA GLU A 137 -1.23 1.43 -9.24
C GLU A 137 -0.73 2.79 -8.75
N THR A 138 -0.25 2.85 -7.51
CA THR A 138 0.31 4.08 -6.92
C THR A 138 1.52 4.58 -7.71
N ILE A 139 2.45 3.69 -8.07
CA ILE A 139 3.65 4.03 -8.86
C ILE A 139 3.25 4.49 -10.26
N ASN A 140 2.28 3.82 -10.86
CA ASN A 140 1.67 4.22 -12.11
C ASN A 140 0.77 5.45 -11.93
N GLY A 141 0.84 6.23 -10.85
CA GLY A 141 0.09 7.48 -10.69
C GLY A 141 -1.43 7.34 -10.81
N VAL A 142 -1.98 6.14 -10.61
CA VAL A 142 -3.42 5.90 -10.62
C VAL A 142 -3.96 6.50 -9.33
N ILE A 143 -4.65 7.64 -9.44
CA ILE A 143 -5.30 8.28 -8.30
C ILE A 143 -6.48 7.39 -7.86
N PRO A 144 -6.46 6.88 -6.61
CA PRO A 144 -7.54 6.04 -6.08
C PRO A 144 -8.90 6.75 -6.15
N GLU A 145 -9.98 6.00 -6.42
CA GLU A 145 -11.32 6.60 -6.52
C GLU A 145 -11.81 7.19 -5.18
N ASP A 146 -11.33 6.63 -4.08
CA ASP A 146 -11.59 7.05 -2.69
C ASP A 146 -10.67 8.19 -2.23
N TYR A 147 -9.76 8.69 -3.08
CA TYR A 147 -8.93 9.84 -2.75
C TYR A 147 -9.80 11.07 -2.47
N ASP A 148 -9.79 11.55 -1.21
CA ASP A 148 -10.60 12.67 -0.75
C ASP A 148 -9.75 13.91 -0.52
N LEU A 149 -10.12 15.00 -1.18
CA LEU A 149 -9.48 16.31 -1.03
C LEU A 149 -10.13 17.05 0.13
N LYS A 150 -9.32 17.69 1.00
CA LYS A 150 -9.87 18.55 2.06
C LYS A 150 -10.63 19.72 1.43
N GLY A 151 -11.62 20.27 2.14
CA GLY A 151 -12.55 21.27 1.57
C GLY A 151 -11.91 22.47 0.84
N LYS A 152 -10.78 23.02 1.33
CA LYS A 152 -10.04 24.10 0.65
C LYS A 152 -9.26 23.63 -0.59
N GLU A 153 -8.68 22.43 -0.52
CA GLU A 153 -7.98 21.80 -1.65
C GLU A 153 -8.98 21.42 -2.75
N LYS A 154 -10.16 20.94 -2.37
CA LYS A 154 -11.27 20.63 -3.27
C LYS A 154 -11.69 21.84 -4.10
N ALA A 155 -11.93 22.99 -3.47
CA ALA A 155 -12.30 24.22 -4.18
C ALA A 155 -11.20 24.68 -5.16
N THR A 156 -9.94 24.62 -4.71
CA THR A 156 -8.78 25.06 -5.51
C THR A 156 -8.55 24.13 -6.71
N ALA A 157 -8.56 22.81 -6.49
CA ALA A 157 -8.41 21.82 -7.54
C ALA A 157 -9.55 21.91 -8.56
N SER A 158 -10.79 22.07 -8.10
CA SER A 158 -11.97 22.22 -8.99
C SER A 158 -11.87 23.45 -9.88
N ALA A 159 -11.40 24.59 -9.34
CA ALA A 159 -11.18 25.80 -10.11
C ALA A 159 -10.06 25.63 -11.16
N ILE A 160 -8.94 25.00 -10.79
CA ILE A 160 -7.84 24.71 -11.73
C ILE A 160 -8.34 23.81 -12.87
N ILE A 161 -9.09 22.75 -12.55
CA ILE A 161 -9.64 21.84 -13.54
C ILE A 161 -10.62 22.56 -14.46
N ALA A 162 -11.52 23.40 -13.93
CA ALA A 162 -12.46 24.19 -14.73
C ALA A 162 -11.73 25.10 -15.74
N ILE A 163 -10.65 25.77 -15.30
CA ILE A 163 -9.82 26.61 -16.16
C ILE A 163 -9.14 25.77 -17.25
N LEU A 164 -8.52 24.65 -16.89
CA LEU A 164 -7.83 23.77 -17.85
C LEU A 164 -8.80 23.16 -18.86
N VAL A 165 -10.00 22.80 -18.43
CA VAL A 165 -11.06 22.30 -19.31
C VAL A 165 -11.49 23.39 -20.30
N HIS A 166 -11.69 24.62 -19.84
CA HIS A 166 -12.01 25.75 -20.72
C HIS A 166 -10.89 26.00 -21.74
N MET A 167 -9.62 26.00 -21.30
CA MET A 167 -8.47 26.17 -22.19
C MET A 167 -8.33 25.04 -23.22
N SER A 168 -8.70 23.82 -22.83
CA SER A 168 -8.61 22.63 -23.69
C SER A 168 -9.88 22.38 -24.52
N ASN A 169 -10.87 23.26 -24.41
CA ASN A 169 -12.19 23.14 -25.04
C ASN A 169 -12.87 21.77 -24.78
N LEU A 170 -12.64 21.21 -23.59
CA LEU A 170 -13.28 19.97 -23.15
C LEU A 170 -14.69 20.28 -22.61
N ASP A 171 -15.62 19.34 -22.78
CA ASP A 171 -16.97 19.47 -22.25
C ASP A 171 -17.03 18.83 -20.86
N VAL A 172 -17.08 19.65 -19.80
CA VAL A 172 -17.18 19.17 -18.41
C VAL A 172 -18.39 18.26 -18.18
N THR A 173 -19.45 18.41 -18.98
CA THR A 173 -20.69 17.61 -18.86
C THR A 173 -20.55 16.23 -19.50
N LYS A 174 -19.45 15.98 -20.22
CA LYS A 174 -19.15 14.70 -20.90
C LYS A 174 -17.80 14.14 -20.47
N PRO A 175 -17.64 13.80 -19.18
CA PRO A 175 -16.36 13.37 -18.62
C PRO A 175 -15.77 12.13 -19.32
N TYR A 176 -16.60 11.20 -19.80
CA TYR A 176 -16.11 10.03 -20.53
C TYR A 176 -15.57 10.36 -21.94
N ALA A 177 -16.15 11.34 -22.63
CA ALA A 177 -15.62 11.79 -23.92
C ALA A 177 -14.29 12.56 -23.73
N ALA A 178 -14.20 13.33 -22.66
CA ALA A 178 -12.95 13.98 -22.26
C ALA A 178 -11.88 12.96 -21.86
N TYR A 179 -12.24 11.91 -21.12
CA TYR A 179 -11.37 10.80 -20.74
C TYR A 179 -10.68 10.16 -21.96
N GLU A 180 -11.44 9.83 -23.02
CA GLU A 180 -10.86 9.28 -24.25
C GLU A 180 -9.90 10.26 -24.95
N SER A 181 -10.22 11.56 -24.93
CA SER A 181 -9.35 12.60 -25.49
C SER A 181 -8.05 12.76 -24.68
N MET A 182 -8.13 12.58 -23.36
CA MET A 182 -6.99 12.68 -22.45
C MET A 182 -6.02 11.50 -22.55
N LYS A 183 -6.47 10.29 -22.94
CA LYS A 183 -5.57 9.12 -23.07
C LYS A 183 -4.38 9.38 -24.00
N THR A 184 -4.64 9.97 -25.17
CA THR A 184 -3.60 10.27 -26.15
C THR A 184 -2.63 11.33 -25.61
N ALA A 185 -3.16 12.37 -24.98
CA ALA A 185 -2.35 13.43 -24.38
C ALA A 185 -1.50 12.93 -23.20
N ALA A 186 -2.06 12.07 -22.35
CA ALA A 186 -1.38 11.47 -21.21
C ALA A 186 -0.20 10.59 -21.65
N ALA A 187 -0.38 9.77 -22.70
CA ALA A 187 0.69 8.98 -23.27
C ALA A 187 1.85 9.86 -23.81
N LEU A 188 1.52 10.96 -24.49
CA LEU A 188 2.52 11.92 -24.99
C LEU A 188 3.25 12.65 -23.86
N ALA A 189 2.52 13.04 -22.81
CA ALA A 189 3.06 13.69 -21.63
C ALA A 189 3.80 12.73 -20.68
N ARG A 190 3.73 11.41 -20.94
CA ARG A 190 4.22 10.36 -20.04
C ARG A 190 3.66 10.47 -18.62
N VAL A 191 2.41 10.92 -18.53
CA VAL A 191 1.65 11.00 -17.29
C VAL A 191 0.67 9.85 -17.31
N ALA A 192 0.53 9.17 -16.17
CA ALA A 192 -0.46 8.13 -16.08
C ALA A 192 -1.88 8.68 -16.02
N MET A 193 -2.79 7.96 -16.66
CA MET A 193 -4.21 8.33 -16.66
C MET A 193 -4.90 7.84 -15.39
N PRO A 194 -5.61 8.72 -14.66
CA PRO A 194 -6.53 8.30 -13.61
C PRO A 194 -7.64 7.39 -14.16
N SER A 195 -8.38 6.69 -13.28
CA SER A 195 -9.54 5.90 -13.71
C SER A 195 -10.62 6.80 -14.32
N SER A 196 -11.50 6.22 -15.14
CA SER A 196 -12.64 6.96 -15.71
C SER A 196 -13.61 7.45 -14.62
N GLY A 197 -13.74 6.70 -13.52
CA GLY A 197 -14.49 7.10 -12.33
C GLY A 197 -13.87 8.32 -11.65
N THR A 198 -12.54 8.32 -11.45
CA THR A 198 -11.81 9.45 -10.88
C THR A 198 -11.92 10.70 -11.76
N ILE A 199 -11.76 10.57 -13.09
CA ILE A 199 -11.96 11.71 -14.01
C ILE A 199 -13.38 12.26 -13.92
N LYS A 200 -14.41 11.40 -13.90
CA LYS A 200 -15.80 11.84 -13.71
C LYS A 200 -15.98 12.62 -12.42
N LYS A 201 -15.49 12.10 -11.29
CA LYS A 201 -15.57 12.76 -9.98
C LYS A 201 -15.02 14.18 -10.05
N PHE A 202 -13.81 14.35 -10.61
CA PHE A 202 -13.16 15.65 -10.72
C PHE A 202 -13.86 16.62 -11.69
N PHE A 203 -14.41 16.10 -12.79
CA PHE A 203 -15.20 16.90 -13.73
C PHE A 203 -16.52 17.37 -13.13
N ASP A 204 -17.21 16.52 -12.36
CA ASP A 204 -18.43 16.89 -11.65
C ASP A 204 -18.14 18.03 -10.64
N LEU A 205 -17.03 17.94 -9.90
CA LEU A 205 -16.59 18.99 -8.99
C LEU A 205 -16.26 20.31 -9.70
N ALA A 206 -15.63 20.24 -10.87
CA ALA A 206 -15.32 21.42 -11.68
C ALA A 206 -16.60 22.05 -12.26
N ALA A 207 -17.59 21.24 -12.64
CA ALA A 207 -18.86 21.72 -13.16
C ALA A 207 -19.62 22.60 -12.14
N GLU A 208 -19.51 22.30 -10.85
CA GLU A 208 -20.08 23.13 -9.77
C GLU A 208 -19.46 24.53 -9.69
N GLN A 209 -18.24 24.73 -10.22
CA GLN A 209 -17.53 26.01 -10.21
C GLN A 209 -17.72 26.82 -11.49
N ILE A 210 -18.24 26.22 -12.56
CA ILE A 210 -18.46 26.91 -13.83
C ILE A 210 -19.77 27.69 -13.72
N VAL A 211 -19.64 29.00 -13.50
CA VAL A 211 -20.77 29.93 -13.55
C VAL A 211 -21.21 30.05 -15.02
N PRO A 212 -22.48 29.74 -15.37
CA PRO A 212 -22.98 29.94 -16.71
C PRO A 212 -22.83 31.40 -17.13
N ALA A 213 -22.48 31.65 -18.39
CA ALA A 213 -22.47 33.01 -18.92
C ALA A 213 -23.87 33.63 -18.73
N PRO A 214 -23.96 34.91 -18.31
CA PRO A 214 -25.26 35.57 -18.17
C PRO A 214 -26.01 35.49 -19.50
N ALA A 215 -27.25 35.01 -19.44
CA ALA A 215 -28.13 34.97 -20.60
C ALA A 215 -28.28 36.39 -21.18
N LYS A 216 -27.99 36.54 -22.47
CA LYS A 216 -28.19 37.79 -23.21
C LYS A 216 -29.66 37.99 -23.54
#